data_AF-A0A1G6Y8E8-F1
#
_entry.id   AF-A0A1G6Y8E8-F1
#
_cell.length_a   1.000
_cell.length_b   1.000
_cell.length_c   1.000
_cell.angle_alpha   90.00
_cell.angle_beta   90.00
_cell.angle_gamma   90.00
#
_symmetry.space_group_name_H-M   'P 1'
#
loop_
_entity.id
_entity.type
_entity.pdbx_description
1 polymer ?
#
loop_
_entity_poly.entity_id
_entity_poly.type
_entity_poly.pdbx_seq_one_letter_code
_entity_poly.pdbx_strand_id
1 'polypeptide(L)'
;MIPLKIPAVLLPHTITLRPFIGTGPYGDVHGDPVVIRRAFVEDRRRLVRSTTGEEVVSETTVRTRPREHIPVGSLVTVWAETPHERTARVIIAALFDHPSSWTHVEVALA
;
A
#
# COMPACT_ATOMS: atom_id res chain seq x y z
N MET A 1 -8.83 -23.38 0.93
CA MET A 1 -9.93 -22.55 1.43
C MET A 1 -10.08 -21.36 0.50
N ILE A 2 -11.29 -20.94 0.13
CA ILE A 2 -11.48 -19.76 -0.71
C ILE A 2 -11.37 -18.53 0.21
N PRO A 3 -10.39 -17.63 0.02
CA PRO A 3 -10.23 -16.47 0.88
C PRO A 3 -11.42 -15.52 0.74
N LEU A 4 -12.01 -15.11 1.87
CA LEU A 4 -13.10 -14.14 1.87
C LEU A 4 -12.52 -12.79 1.50
N LYS A 5 -13.10 -12.09 0.51
CA LYS A 5 -12.59 -10.80 0.06
C LYS A 5 -13.36 -9.66 0.71
N ILE A 6 -12.69 -8.52 0.92
CA ILE A 6 -13.37 -7.28 1.31
C ILE A 6 -14.44 -6.95 0.24
N PRO A 7 -15.71 -6.69 0.63
CA PRO A 7 -16.75 -6.20 -0.26
C PRO A 7 -16.30 -4.94 -1.02
N ALA A 8 -16.59 -4.86 -2.32
CA ALA A 8 -16.09 -3.78 -3.17
C ALA A 8 -16.57 -2.38 -2.75
N VAL A 9 -17.73 -2.31 -2.10
CA VAL A 9 -18.31 -1.07 -1.55
C VAL A 9 -17.49 -0.49 -0.39
N LEU A 10 -16.70 -1.32 0.30
CA LEU A 10 -15.80 -0.89 1.38
C LEU A 10 -14.40 -0.49 0.88
N LEU A 11 -14.17 -0.53 -0.43
CA LEU A 11 -12.92 -0.16 -1.08
C LEU A 11 -13.17 0.97 -2.10
N PRO A 12 -13.51 2.19 -1.64
CA PRO A 12 -13.96 3.26 -2.54
C PRO A 12 -12.81 3.97 -3.26
N HIS A 13 -11.59 3.90 -2.74
CA HIS A 13 -10.47 4.69 -3.24
C HIS A 13 -9.80 4.02 -4.45
N THR A 14 -9.10 4.85 -5.22
CA THR A 14 -8.14 4.43 -6.25
C THR A 14 -6.79 5.03 -5.89
N ILE A 15 -5.73 4.24 -6.03
CA ILE A 15 -4.35 4.70 -5.81
C ILE A 15 -3.52 4.46 -7.06
N THR A 16 -2.42 5.20 -7.20
CA THR A 16 -1.44 5.00 -8.28
C THR A 16 -0.13 4.51 -7.67
N LEU A 17 0.30 3.33 -8.07
CA LEU A 17 1.55 2.71 -7.65
C LEU A 17 2.63 2.96 -8.71
N ARG A 18 3.80 3.46 -8.31
CA ARG A 18 5.03 3.34 -9.11
C ARG A 18 5.92 2.27 -8.45
N PRO A 19 5.97 1.05 -9.00
CA PRO A 19 6.62 -0.08 -8.34
C PRO A 19 8.13 0.14 -8.26
N PHE A 20 8.72 -0.13 -7.10
CA PHE A 20 10.17 -0.11 -6.94
C PHE A 20 10.80 -1.27 -7.72
N ILE A 21 11.77 -0.96 -8.58
CA ILE A 21 12.49 -1.93 -9.42
C ILE A 21 13.85 -2.29 -8.81
N GLY A 22 14.47 -1.34 -8.10
CA GLY A 22 15.78 -1.50 -7.49
C GLY A 22 16.50 -0.17 -7.33
N THR A 23 17.76 -0.21 -6.92
CA THR A 23 18.60 0.97 -6.76
C THR A 23 19.68 0.97 -7.83
N GLY A 24 19.76 2.06 -8.60
CA GLY A 24 20.78 2.30 -9.61
C GLY A 24 21.84 3.32 -9.16
N PRO A 25 22.79 3.69 -10.05
CA PRO A 25 23.87 4.64 -9.72
C PRO A 25 23.40 6.03 -9.26
N TYR A 26 22.17 6.42 -9.63
CA TYR A 26 21.58 7.72 -9.32
C TYR A 26 20.46 7.65 -8.27
N GLY A 27 20.33 6.52 -7.57
CA GLY A 27 19.29 6.29 -6.57
C GLY A 27 18.22 5.31 -7.03
N ASP A 28 17.07 5.38 -6.37
CA ASP A 28 15.97 4.43 -6.53
C ASP A 28 15.31 4.54 -7.90
N VAL A 29 15.06 3.38 -8.53
CA VAL A 29 14.42 3.24 -9.84
C VAL A 29 13.01 2.73 -9.63
N HIS A 30 12.04 3.42 -10.24
CA HIS A 30 10.63 3.05 -10.20
C HIS A 30 10.11 2.79 -11.61
N GLY A 31 9.21 1.80 -11.72
CA GLY A 31 8.56 1.44 -12.98
C GLY A 31 7.39 2.36 -13.33
N ASP A 32 6.74 1.99 -14.43
CA ASP A 32 5.56 2.69 -14.94
C ASP A 32 4.42 2.72 -13.91
N PRO A 33 3.62 3.81 -13.88
CA PRO A 33 2.52 3.92 -12.95
C PRO A 33 1.43 2.88 -13.24
N VAL A 34 1.02 2.16 -12.18
CA VAL A 34 -0.05 1.16 -12.17
C VAL A 34 -1.21 1.69 -11.34
N VAL A 35 -2.41 1.72 -11.93
CA VAL A 35 -3.63 2.15 -11.23
C VAL A 35 -4.23 0.96 -10.48
N ILE A 36 -4.28 1.03 -9.16
CA ILE A 36 -4.94 0.05 -8.31
C ILE A 36 -6.31 0.58 -7.92
N ARG A 37 -7.34 -0.01 -8.52
CA ARG A 37 -8.74 0.24 -8.17
C ARG A 37 -9.12 -0.60 -6.96
N ARG A 38 -10.08 -0.13 -6.15
CA ARG A 38 -10.55 -0.82 -4.94
C ARG A 38 -9.49 -0.86 -3.85
N ALA A 39 -9.17 0.33 -3.35
CA ALA A 39 -8.39 0.52 -2.14
C ALA A 39 -9.25 1.13 -1.02
N PHE A 40 -8.85 0.88 0.22
CA PHE A 40 -9.28 1.64 1.38
C PHE A 40 -8.06 2.37 1.94
N VAL A 41 -8.09 3.71 1.94
CA VAL A 41 -7.01 4.56 2.44
C VAL A 41 -7.43 5.11 3.80
N GLU A 42 -6.57 4.94 4.79
CA GLU A 42 -6.77 5.43 6.16
C GLU A 42 -5.57 6.29 6.57
N ASP A 43 -5.81 7.59 6.73
CA ASP A 43 -4.81 8.54 7.24
C ASP A 43 -4.80 8.48 8.77
N ARG A 44 -3.98 7.57 9.30
CA ARG A 44 -3.83 7.38 10.75
C ARG A 44 -2.38 7.04 11.07
N ARG A 45 -1.77 7.91 11.89
CA ARG A 45 -0.40 7.72 12.37
C ARG A 45 -0.30 6.49 13.29
N ARG A 46 0.68 5.64 13.03
CA ARG A 46 1.05 4.51 13.89
C ARG A 46 2.54 4.18 13.76
N LEU A 47 3.12 3.56 14.78
CA LEU A 47 4.44 2.96 14.69
C LEU A 47 4.34 1.63 13.95
N VAL A 48 5.23 1.43 12.97
CA VAL A 48 5.41 0.18 12.24
C VAL A 48 6.88 -0.22 12.28
N ARG A 49 7.16 -1.50 12.08
CA ARG A 49 8.52 -1.99 11.92
C ARG A 49 8.89 -2.03 10.44
N SER A 50 10.01 -1.41 10.07
CA SER A 50 10.54 -1.44 8.72
C SER A 50 11.09 -2.84 8.37
N THR A 51 11.43 -3.06 7.10
CA THR A 51 12.11 -4.28 6.66
C THR A 51 13.51 -4.46 7.26
N THR A 52 14.16 -3.38 7.72
CA THR A 52 15.45 -3.44 8.43
C THR A 52 15.28 -3.66 9.94
N GLY A 53 14.04 -3.66 10.43
CA GLY A 53 13.71 -3.92 11.82
C GLY A 53 13.61 -2.68 12.70
N GLU A 54 13.78 -1.48 12.14
CA GLU A 54 13.66 -0.20 12.83
C GLU A 54 12.19 0.18 13.07
N GLU A 55 11.90 0.92 14.14
CA GLU A 55 10.59 1.53 14.34
C GLU A 55 10.48 2.82 13.55
N VAL A 56 9.46 2.89 12.68
CA VAL A 56 9.21 4.02 11.79
C VAL A 56 7.75 4.45 11.94
N VAL A 57 7.49 5.76 11.85
CA VAL A 57 6.12 6.26 11.80
C VAL A 57 5.55 6.02 10.42
N SER A 58 4.40 5.36 10.36
CA SER A 58 3.54 5.33 9.17
C SER A 58 2.42 6.34 9.35
N GLU A 59 2.25 7.26 8.38
CA GLU A 59 1.15 8.21 8.40
C GLU A 59 -0.14 7.64 7.78
N THR A 60 -0.04 6.57 6.99
CA THR A 60 -1.17 6.08 6.18
C THR A 60 -1.14 4.57 6.02
N THR A 61 -2.31 3.96 6.14
CA THR A 61 -2.51 2.54 5.85
C THR A 61 -3.43 2.39 4.65
N VAL A 62 -3.00 1.60 3.67
CA VAL A 62 -3.82 1.23 2.52
C VAL A 62 -4.15 -0.25 2.56
N ARG A 63 -5.42 -0.58 2.35
CA ARG A 63 -5.89 -1.97 2.21
C ARG A 63 -6.36 -2.22 0.79
N THR A 64 -5.85 -3.28 0.15
CA THR A 64 -6.16 -3.62 -1.25
C THR A 64 -6.53 -5.10 -1.40
N ARG A 65 -6.78 -5.55 -2.64
CA ARG A 65 -7.07 -6.96 -2.91
C ARG A 65 -5.82 -7.83 -2.67
N PRO A 66 -5.99 -9.09 -2.25
CA PRO A 66 -4.86 -9.98 -1.91
C PRO A 66 -3.93 -10.35 -3.09
N ARG A 67 -4.29 -9.97 -4.33
CA ARG A 67 -3.48 -10.22 -5.52
C ARG A 67 -2.66 -9.00 -5.96
N GLU A 68 -2.83 -7.85 -5.32
CA GLU A 68 -2.05 -6.67 -5.64
C GLU A 68 -0.62 -6.86 -5.14
N HIS A 69 0.34 -6.79 -6.07
CA HIS A 69 1.76 -6.85 -5.74
C HIS A 69 2.30 -5.44 -5.57
N ILE A 70 2.61 -5.08 -4.32
CA ILE A 70 3.06 -3.74 -3.94
C ILE A 70 4.43 -3.87 -3.25
N PRO A 71 5.55 -3.80 -3.99
CA PRO A 71 6.88 -3.95 -3.43
C PRO A 71 7.19 -2.89 -2.37
N VAL A 72 7.91 -3.27 -1.31
CA VAL A 72 8.48 -2.31 -0.36
C VAL A 72 9.39 -1.34 -1.10
N GLY A 73 9.35 -0.08 -0.68
CA GLY A 73 10.09 1.00 -1.32
C GLY A 73 9.37 1.63 -2.51
N SER A 74 8.27 1.05 -3.01
CA SER A 74 7.46 1.65 -4.07
C SER A 74 6.88 3.00 -3.66
N LEU A 75 6.48 3.81 -4.63
CA LEU A 75 5.79 5.07 -4.39
C LEU A 75 4.29 4.89 -4.64
N VAL A 76 3.46 5.36 -3.72
CA VAL A 76 2.01 5.28 -3.83
C VAL A 76 1.43 6.68 -3.74
N THR A 77 0.72 7.10 -4.79
CA THR A 77 -0.13 8.29 -4.77
C THR A 77 -1.50 7.92 -4.23
N VAL A 78 -1.91 8.56 -3.13
CA VAL A 78 -3.19 8.39 -2.45
C VAL A 78 -4.06 9.63 -2.61
N TRP A 79 -5.37 9.50 -2.38
CA TRP A 79 -6.35 10.61 -2.43
C TRP A 79 -6.31 11.39 -3.76
N ALA A 80 -6.06 10.67 -4.86
CA ALA A 80 -5.92 11.26 -6.19
C ALA A 80 -7.12 12.16 -6.54
N GLU A 81 -6.83 13.31 -7.16
CA GLU A 81 -7.81 14.31 -7.59
C GLU A 81 -8.56 14.99 -6.42
N THR A 82 -8.01 14.95 -5.21
CA THR A 82 -8.54 15.67 -4.04
C THR A 82 -7.47 16.59 -3.43
N PRO A 83 -7.84 17.56 -2.57
CA PRO A 83 -6.87 18.39 -1.85
C PRO A 83 -5.90 17.63 -0.93
N HIS A 84 -6.19 16.35 -0.64
CA HIS A 84 -5.34 15.49 0.20
C HIS A 84 -4.36 14.63 -0.62
N GLU A 85 -4.32 14.81 -1.96
CA GLU A 85 -3.44 14.08 -2.85
C GLU A 85 -1.97 14.22 -2.42
N ARG A 86 -1.30 13.08 -2.28
CA ARG A 86 0.13 13.03 -1.98
C ARG A 86 0.72 11.70 -2.41
N THR A 87 2.02 11.70 -2.63
CA THR A 87 2.79 10.49 -2.89
C THR A 87 3.64 10.15 -1.68
N ALA A 88 3.55 8.90 -1.22
CA ALA A 88 4.28 8.40 -0.08
C ALA A 88 5.00 7.08 -0.42
N ARG A 89 6.05 6.77 0.33
CA ARG A 89 6.85 5.55 0.14
C ARG A 89 6.26 4.38 0.91
N VAL A 90 6.23 3.20 0.31
CA VAL A 90 5.84 1.96 0.99
C VAL A 90 6.93 1.55 1.97
N ILE A 91 6.59 1.49 3.26
CA ILE A 91 7.47 0.99 4.34
C ILE A 91 7.37 -0.53 4.41
N ILE A 92 6.15 -1.06 4.43
CA ILE A 92 5.85 -2.49 4.52
C ILE A 92 4.57 -2.80 3.75
N ALA A 93 4.54 -3.97 3.12
CA ALA A 93 3.35 -4.57 2.53
C ALA A 93 3.21 -6.00 3.06
N ALA A 94 2.06 -6.34 3.61
CA ALA A 94 1.83 -7.65 4.23
C ALA A 94 0.47 -8.22 3.81
N LEU A 95 0.44 -9.53 3.58
CA LEU A 95 -0.80 -10.26 3.39
C LEU A 95 -1.44 -10.51 4.75
N PHE A 96 -2.61 -9.94 4.99
CA PHE A 96 -3.49 -10.37 6.06
C PHE A 96 -4.36 -11.51 5.52
N ASP A 97 -4.11 -12.74 5.97
CA ASP A 97 -4.90 -13.92 5.61
C ASP A 97 -5.42 -14.62 6.86
N HIS A 98 -6.75 -14.73 6.97
CA HIS A 98 -7.40 -15.27 8.15
C HIS A 98 -8.65 -16.07 7.78
N PRO A 99 -8.86 -17.28 8.34
CA PRO A 99 -9.98 -18.16 7.96
C PRO A 99 -11.38 -17.56 8.10
N SER A 100 -11.56 -16.62 9.03
CA SER A 100 -12.87 -16.02 9.35
C SER A 100 -12.92 -14.50 9.13
N SER A 101 -11.95 -13.93 8.44
CA SER A 101 -11.93 -12.48 8.14
C SER A 101 -11.63 -12.26 6.65
N TRP A 102 -11.68 -11.00 6.22
CA TRP A 102 -11.35 -10.65 4.84
C TRP A 102 -9.84 -10.73 4.60
N THR A 103 -9.43 -11.54 3.65
CA THR A 103 -8.05 -11.58 3.15
C THR A 103 -7.78 -10.34 2.30
N HIS A 104 -6.71 -9.61 2.63
CA HIS A 104 -6.31 -8.38 1.94
C HIS A 104 -4.81 -8.12 2.08
N VAL A 105 -4.26 -7.25 1.24
CA VAL A 105 -2.92 -6.70 1.48
C VAL A 105 -3.08 -5.43 2.31
N GLU A 106 -2.32 -5.32 3.41
CA GLU A 106 -2.16 -4.10 4.17
C GLU A 106 -0.79 -3.47 3.85
N VAL A 107 -0.80 -2.20 3.48
CA VAL A 107 0.38 -1.44 3.07
C VAL A 107 0.52 -0.24 3.99
N ALA A 108 1.65 -0.12 4.67
CA ALA A 108 1.97 1.05 5.48
C ALA A 108 2.84 2.01 4.66
N LEU A 109 2.42 3.27 4.61
CA LEU A 109 3.12 4.34 3.91
C LEU A 109 3.80 5.27 4.93
N ALA A 110 4.97 5.77 4.55
CA ALA A 110 5.72 6.80 5.28
C ALA A 110 4.96 8.13 5.31
#